data_AF-A0AAV6AAF4-F1
#
_entry.id   AF-A0AAV6AAF4-F1
#
_cell.length_a   1.000
_cell.length_b   1.000
_cell.length_c   1.000
_cell.angle_alpha   90.00
_cell.angle_beta   90.00
_cell.angle_gamma   90.00
#
_symmetry.space_group_name_H-M   'P 1'
#
loop_
_entity.id
_entity.type
_entity.pdbx_description
1 polymer ?
#
loop_
_entity_poly.entity_id
_entity_poly.type
_entity_poly.pdbx_seq_one_letter_code
_entity_poly.pdbx_strand_id
1 'polypeptide(L)'
;METRHLGIIRALGWEQTATGVEFQCVTELLAAARVTVSAVAPRVVRVRTTPGPVAPAKRFSYVVGRPDLGSWSIDSAANRVTLKTAHVVVEVTLDPWQLAYRASDGRVLTQQVHDDTNFAGHRFGPRPGLEVDSLPHDPARRVHGVVETLLLDPEDHFYGSGERFGRLDLVGRTIEVWNRNPYGARSGLAYKNLPLIVGSRGYGLFVDVSTAVGFQLGTLSNRAYTVHAAGEELDYYLMAGTPKEIVTAYTELTGRPAVPPEWAFGLWASTCFVQFTEASVLEVARRLRAEGIPCDVFHLDSFWQRAYMWCDFEWDRARIPDPRRLLAELHKEGFHNCLWINPYVSLQSDLYREGLTRGYFLRRPDGSTYHPIVWNQRTERGMGLCAIVDFTNLAAADWYRGKLIEQLDLGADCFKPDFAEEIPADAVFANGLTGVEMHNPYPLLFQKEVFEASRERADRVVAWSRSAAPGVQRYPGHWSGDPECTFVDLANTLRGGLAASMSGLAYWGHDMGGFWGDP
;
A
#
# COMPACT_ATOMS: atom_id res chain seq x y z
N MET A 1 17.43 21.46 -4.44
CA MET A 1 18.77 20.91 -4.71
C MET A 1 18.66 20.21 -6.05
N GLU A 2 19.57 20.48 -6.98
CA GLU A 2 19.54 19.82 -8.29
C GLU A 2 20.11 18.40 -8.12
N THR A 3 19.48 17.40 -8.74
CA THR A 3 19.90 16.00 -8.67
C THR A 3 20.50 15.58 -10.00
N ARG A 4 21.37 14.56 -9.97
CA ARG A 4 21.99 13.95 -11.13
C ARG A 4 21.86 12.44 -11.05
N HIS A 5 21.60 11.81 -12.20
CA HIS A 5 21.57 10.36 -12.32
C HIS A 5 22.96 9.80 -12.66
N LEU A 6 23.36 8.74 -11.95
CA LEU A 6 24.58 7.97 -12.16
C LEU A 6 24.22 6.54 -12.57
N GLY A 7 24.34 6.25 -13.87
CA GLY A 7 24.08 4.90 -14.38
C GLY A 7 25.16 3.91 -13.94
N ILE A 8 24.76 2.66 -13.65
CA ILE A 8 25.69 1.55 -13.47
C ILE A 8 26.31 1.21 -14.83
N ILE A 9 27.64 1.13 -14.90
CA ILE A 9 28.37 0.93 -16.17
C ILE A 9 28.97 -0.46 -16.33
N ARG A 10 29.45 -1.09 -15.25
CA ARG A 10 30.02 -2.45 -15.26
C ARG A 10 30.08 -3.06 -13.85
N ALA A 11 30.18 -4.37 -13.79
CA ALA A 11 30.57 -5.11 -12.59
C ALA A 11 32.11 -5.18 -12.48
N LEU A 12 32.63 -4.95 -11.30
CA LEU A 12 34.03 -5.16 -10.91
C LEU A 12 34.31 -6.61 -10.50
N GLY A 13 33.29 -7.30 -10.00
CA GLY A 13 33.35 -8.67 -9.53
C GLY A 13 31.98 -9.12 -9.05
N TRP A 14 31.85 -10.41 -8.77
CA TRP A 14 30.63 -11.01 -8.25
C TRP A 14 30.93 -12.19 -7.36
N GLU A 15 30.01 -12.48 -6.45
CA GLU A 15 30.09 -13.58 -5.51
C GLU A 15 28.75 -14.31 -5.47
N GLN A 16 28.79 -15.64 -5.47
CA GLN A 16 27.60 -16.44 -5.29
C GLN A 16 27.11 -16.36 -3.83
N THR A 17 25.82 -16.11 -3.64
CA THR A 17 25.15 -16.12 -2.34
C THR A 17 24.35 -17.41 -2.15
N ALA A 18 23.74 -17.59 -0.98
CA ALA A 18 22.93 -18.76 -0.67
C ALA A 18 21.72 -18.95 -1.62
N THR A 19 21.24 -17.87 -2.24
CA THR A 19 20.03 -17.86 -3.08
C THR A 19 20.25 -17.18 -4.42
N GLY A 20 21.48 -16.83 -4.79
CA GLY A 20 21.73 -16.09 -6.02
C GLY A 20 23.15 -15.54 -6.14
N VAL A 21 23.28 -14.31 -6.62
CA VAL A 21 24.56 -13.67 -6.92
C VAL A 21 24.52 -12.20 -6.49
N GLU A 22 25.60 -11.73 -5.86
CA GLU A 22 25.83 -10.33 -5.58
C GLU A 22 26.94 -9.77 -6.49
N PHE A 23 26.70 -8.59 -7.06
CA PHE A 23 27.60 -7.89 -7.97
C PHE A 23 28.13 -6.61 -7.32
N GLN A 24 29.45 -6.44 -7.40
CA GLN A 24 30.14 -5.20 -7.11
C GLN A 24 30.14 -4.34 -8.36
N CYS A 25 29.42 -3.23 -8.36
CA CYS A 25 29.25 -2.41 -9.55
C CYS A 25 29.86 -1.03 -9.39
N VAL A 26 30.24 -0.42 -10.51
CA VAL A 26 30.71 0.96 -10.59
C VAL A 26 29.80 1.79 -11.50
N THR A 27 29.56 3.05 -11.15
CA THR A 27 28.76 3.99 -11.94
C THR A 27 29.60 4.92 -12.81
N GLU A 28 28.97 5.71 -13.68
CA GLU A 28 29.61 6.68 -14.60
C GLU A 28 30.61 7.66 -13.93
N LEU A 29 30.47 7.90 -12.61
CA LEU A 29 31.38 8.77 -11.84
C LEU A 29 32.10 8.02 -10.71
N LEU A 30 32.37 6.73 -10.92
CA LEU A 30 33.12 5.86 -10.00
C LEU A 30 32.50 5.71 -8.61
N ALA A 31 31.20 5.97 -8.45
CA ALA A 31 30.50 5.59 -7.22
C ALA A 31 30.26 4.09 -7.19
N ALA A 32 30.37 3.48 -6.02
CA ALA A 32 30.08 2.06 -5.82
C ALA A 32 28.57 1.83 -5.74
N ALA A 33 28.11 0.74 -6.35
CA ALA A 33 26.76 0.20 -6.19
C ALA A 33 26.84 -1.30 -5.97
N ARG A 34 25.85 -1.86 -5.28
CA ARG A 34 25.66 -3.30 -5.14
C ARG A 34 24.36 -3.68 -5.83
N VAL A 35 24.41 -4.73 -6.65
CA VAL A 35 23.21 -5.36 -7.22
C VAL A 35 23.18 -6.80 -6.78
N THR A 36 22.11 -7.24 -6.14
CA THR A 36 21.89 -8.64 -5.79
C THR A 36 20.77 -9.19 -6.65
N VAL A 37 20.99 -10.33 -7.30
CA VAL A 37 19.97 -11.09 -8.05
C VAL A 37 19.77 -12.41 -7.33
N SER A 38 18.56 -12.68 -6.84
CA SER A 38 18.24 -13.88 -6.06
C SER A 38 17.06 -14.64 -6.64
N ALA A 39 17.15 -15.97 -6.67
CA ALA A 39 15.97 -16.82 -6.76
C ALA A 39 15.16 -16.70 -5.45
N VAL A 40 13.84 -16.66 -5.57
CA VAL A 40 12.92 -16.57 -4.42
C VAL A 40 11.91 -17.71 -4.46
N ALA A 41 11.40 -18.03 -5.65
CA ALA A 41 10.51 -19.15 -5.90
C ALA A 41 10.65 -19.56 -7.38
N PRO A 42 10.07 -20.69 -7.82
CA PRO A 42 10.20 -21.19 -9.20
C PRO A 42 9.90 -20.16 -10.30
N ARG A 43 9.03 -19.17 -10.03
CA ARG A 43 8.65 -18.09 -10.96
C ARG A 43 9.03 -16.69 -10.51
N VAL A 44 9.79 -16.56 -9.42
CA VAL A 44 10.07 -15.29 -8.77
C VAL A 44 11.56 -15.11 -8.59
N VAL A 45 12.07 -14.01 -9.14
CA VAL A 45 13.42 -13.52 -8.88
C VAL A 45 13.36 -12.15 -8.23
N ARG A 46 14.27 -11.88 -7.31
CA ARG A 46 14.42 -10.59 -6.63
C ARG A 46 15.67 -9.90 -7.12
N VAL A 47 15.57 -8.60 -7.38
CA VAL A 47 16.70 -7.73 -7.66
C VAL A 47 16.71 -6.57 -6.68
N ARG A 48 17.83 -6.43 -5.98
CA ARG A 48 18.04 -5.36 -5.00
C ARG A 48 19.27 -4.55 -5.37
N THR A 49 19.09 -3.25 -5.52
CA THR A 49 20.13 -2.28 -5.84
C THR A 49 20.29 -1.29 -4.70
N THR A 50 21.51 -1.12 -4.19
CA THR A 50 21.85 -0.18 -3.11
C THR A 50 23.17 0.55 -3.41
N PRO A 51 23.39 1.76 -2.88
CA PRO A 51 24.67 2.44 -3.01
C PRO A 51 25.74 1.84 -2.10
N GLY A 52 26.98 2.19 -2.40
CA GLY A 52 28.13 1.90 -1.55
C GLY A 52 28.74 0.52 -1.77
N PRO A 53 29.88 0.24 -1.09
CA PRO A 53 30.61 -1.01 -1.23
C PRO A 53 30.03 -2.13 -0.39
N VAL A 54 29.04 -1.89 0.48
CA VAL A 54 28.38 -2.91 1.31
C VAL A 54 26.89 -2.66 1.26
N ALA A 55 26.10 -3.68 0.93
CA ALA A 55 24.66 -3.56 0.93
C ALA A 55 24.14 -3.36 2.38
N PRO A 56 23.43 -2.27 2.69
CA PRO A 56 22.88 -2.07 4.02
C PRO A 56 21.84 -3.15 4.35
N ALA A 57 21.57 -3.35 5.64
CA ALA A 57 20.44 -4.17 6.07
C ALA A 57 19.13 -3.50 5.67
N LYS A 58 18.17 -4.28 5.18
CA LYS A 58 16.85 -3.76 4.83
C LYS A 58 16.10 -3.40 6.12
N ARG A 59 15.68 -2.13 6.25
CA ARG A 59 15.04 -1.61 7.47
C ARG A 59 13.56 -1.98 7.58
N PHE A 60 12.88 -2.17 6.45
CA PHE A 60 11.46 -2.53 6.37
C PHE A 60 11.21 -3.38 5.13
N SER A 61 10.34 -4.38 5.23
CA SER A 61 9.88 -5.18 4.08
C SER A 61 8.41 -5.56 4.27
N TYR A 62 7.66 -5.52 3.19
CA TYR A 62 6.29 -6.04 3.13
C TYR A 62 6.26 -7.57 2.90
N VAL A 63 7.39 -8.16 2.51
CA VAL A 63 7.51 -9.61 2.28
C VAL A 63 7.66 -10.31 3.62
N VAL A 64 6.62 -11.07 3.97
CA VAL A 64 6.56 -11.90 5.18
C VAL A 64 6.57 -13.38 4.86
N GLY A 65 6.24 -13.73 3.61
CA GLY A 65 6.25 -15.08 3.10
C GLY A 65 7.65 -15.62 2.87
N ARG A 66 7.79 -16.93 2.98
CA ARG A 66 9.01 -17.68 2.67
C ARG A 66 8.64 -18.78 1.68
N PRO A 67 8.36 -18.43 0.42
CA PRO A 67 7.98 -19.42 -0.58
C PRO A 67 9.09 -20.46 -0.76
N ASP A 68 8.72 -21.65 -1.21
CA ASP A 68 9.70 -22.65 -1.59
C ASP A 68 10.53 -22.12 -2.76
N LEU A 69 11.85 -22.13 -2.57
CA LEU A 69 12.82 -21.68 -3.56
C LEU A 69 12.76 -22.56 -4.82
N GLY A 70 12.44 -23.84 -4.66
CA GLY A 70 12.51 -24.84 -5.72
C GLY A 70 13.93 -25.03 -6.26
N SER A 71 14.04 -25.65 -7.44
CA SER A 71 15.31 -25.81 -8.14
C SER A 71 15.74 -24.51 -8.83
N TRP A 72 16.99 -24.11 -8.61
CA TRP A 72 17.61 -23.01 -9.31
C TRP A 72 19.10 -23.32 -9.55
N SER A 73 19.72 -22.63 -10.51
CA SER A 73 21.14 -22.80 -10.82
C SER A 73 21.78 -21.49 -11.26
N ILE A 74 23.11 -21.44 -11.20
CA ILE A 74 23.91 -20.37 -11.79
C ILE A 74 24.88 -20.99 -12.80
N ASP A 75 24.99 -20.35 -13.96
CA ASP A 75 26.05 -20.60 -14.93
C ASP A 75 26.85 -19.30 -15.15
N SER A 76 28.16 -19.41 -15.31
CA SER A 76 29.03 -18.25 -15.58
C SER A 76 29.89 -18.44 -16.83
N ALA A 77 30.07 -17.35 -17.57
CA ALA A 77 31.01 -17.21 -18.68
C ALA A 77 31.84 -15.92 -18.50
N ALA A 78 32.82 -15.69 -19.38
CA ALA A 78 33.80 -14.60 -19.23
C ALA A 78 33.19 -13.20 -18.97
N ASN A 79 32.04 -12.88 -19.59
CA ASN A 79 31.37 -11.58 -19.45
C ASN A 79 29.88 -11.71 -19.07
N ARG A 80 29.48 -12.85 -18.51
CA ARG A 80 28.06 -13.12 -18.24
C ARG A 80 27.89 -14.06 -17.05
N VAL A 81 26.90 -13.75 -16.21
CA VAL A 81 26.39 -14.64 -15.17
C VAL A 81 24.91 -14.86 -15.42
N THR A 82 24.44 -16.11 -15.39
CA THR A 82 23.06 -16.46 -15.66
C THR A 82 22.47 -17.18 -14.46
N LEU A 83 21.44 -16.61 -13.84
CA LEU A 83 20.63 -17.27 -12.82
C LEU A 83 19.39 -17.88 -13.46
N LYS A 84 19.11 -19.15 -13.18
CA LYS A 84 17.96 -19.89 -13.73
C LYS A 84 17.08 -20.40 -12.61
N THR A 85 15.78 -20.15 -12.72
CA THR A 85 14.71 -20.79 -11.95
C THR A 85 13.87 -21.64 -12.90
N ALA A 86 12.79 -22.27 -12.42
CA ALA A 86 11.92 -23.08 -13.29
C ALA A 86 11.23 -22.28 -14.40
N HIS A 87 10.92 -21.00 -14.17
CA HIS A 87 10.17 -20.17 -15.11
C HIS A 87 10.88 -18.88 -15.53
N VAL A 88 11.94 -18.46 -14.84
CA VAL A 88 12.67 -17.22 -15.11
C VAL A 88 14.15 -17.48 -15.26
N VAL A 89 14.74 -16.91 -16.31
CA VAL A 89 16.19 -16.84 -16.52
C VAL A 89 16.59 -15.37 -16.47
N VAL A 90 17.55 -15.03 -15.60
CA VAL A 90 18.16 -13.70 -15.51
C VAL A 90 19.57 -13.78 -16.07
N GLU A 91 19.82 -13.06 -17.15
CA GLU A 91 21.14 -12.92 -17.75
C GLU A 91 21.75 -11.58 -17.32
N VAL A 92 22.89 -11.64 -16.66
CA VAL A 92 23.67 -10.48 -16.20
C VAL A 92 24.90 -10.34 -17.08
N THR A 93 24.94 -9.34 -17.95
CA THR A 93 26.15 -8.93 -18.67
C THR A 93 27.00 -8.07 -17.75
N LEU A 94 28.30 -8.38 -17.61
CA LEU A 94 29.17 -7.72 -16.64
C LEU A 94 29.72 -6.39 -17.16
N ASP A 95 30.14 -6.32 -18.43
CA ASP A 95 30.70 -5.11 -19.05
C ASP A 95 30.37 -5.05 -20.57
N PRO A 96 29.56 -4.08 -21.03
CA PRO A 96 28.81 -3.11 -20.23
C PRO A 96 27.71 -3.80 -19.40
N TRP A 97 27.42 -3.25 -18.23
CA TRP A 97 26.40 -3.78 -17.32
C TRP A 97 25.02 -3.84 -17.97
N GLN A 98 24.36 -5.00 -17.87
CA GLN A 98 22.96 -5.15 -18.29
C GLN A 98 22.29 -6.35 -17.62
N LEU A 99 21.05 -6.18 -17.16
CA LEU A 99 20.15 -7.28 -16.80
C LEU A 99 19.15 -7.57 -17.93
N ALA A 100 18.97 -8.83 -18.30
CA ALA A 100 17.93 -9.29 -19.20
C ALA A 100 17.12 -10.43 -18.57
N TYR A 101 15.80 -10.35 -18.70
CA TYR A 101 14.85 -11.30 -18.14
C TYR A 101 14.20 -12.10 -19.26
N ARG A 102 14.26 -13.42 -19.15
CA ARG A 102 13.64 -14.35 -20.10
C ARG A 102 12.76 -15.34 -19.36
N ALA A 103 11.70 -15.77 -20.04
CA ALA A 103 10.98 -16.97 -19.64
C ALA A 103 11.85 -18.21 -19.90
N SER A 104 11.53 -19.34 -19.26
CA SER A 104 12.28 -20.59 -19.45
C SER A 104 12.22 -21.14 -20.89
N ASP A 105 11.27 -20.69 -21.71
CA ASP A 105 11.18 -20.98 -23.15
C ASP A 105 12.09 -20.11 -24.03
N GLY A 106 12.86 -19.19 -23.43
CA GLY A 106 13.80 -18.28 -24.11
C GLY A 106 13.20 -16.94 -24.55
N ARG A 107 11.87 -16.76 -24.45
CA ARG A 107 11.20 -15.50 -24.80
C ARG A 107 11.64 -14.38 -23.85
N VAL A 108 12.00 -13.23 -24.42
CA VAL A 108 12.34 -12.03 -23.63
C VAL A 108 11.09 -11.53 -22.92
N LEU A 109 11.16 -11.42 -21.59
CA LEU A 109 10.12 -10.77 -20.79
C LEU A 109 10.35 -9.25 -20.83
N THR A 110 11.53 -8.81 -20.41
CA THR A 110 12.02 -7.43 -20.53
C THR A 110 13.55 -7.41 -20.31
N GLN A 111 14.19 -6.25 -20.48
CA GLN A 111 15.63 -6.07 -20.24
C GLN A 111 15.95 -4.61 -19.93
N GLN A 112 17.08 -4.36 -19.27
CA GLN A 112 17.56 -3.02 -19.02
C GLN A 112 17.85 -2.24 -20.30
N VAL A 113 17.40 -1.00 -20.33
CA VAL A 113 17.63 -0.05 -21.43
C VAL A 113 18.57 1.05 -20.95
N HIS A 114 19.73 1.17 -21.59
CA HIS A 114 20.80 2.11 -21.20
C HIS A 114 21.16 3.14 -22.30
N ASP A 115 20.67 2.90 -23.51
CA ASP A 115 21.02 3.57 -24.77
C ASP A 115 19.82 4.32 -25.38
N ASP A 116 18.82 4.68 -24.57
CA ASP A 116 17.62 5.38 -25.05
C ASP A 116 17.87 6.87 -25.30
N THR A 117 18.45 7.14 -26.47
CA THR A 117 18.83 8.48 -26.95
C THR A 117 18.19 8.81 -28.28
N ASN A 118 17.82 10.08 -28.49
CA ASN A 118 17.41 10.56 -29.80
C ASN A 118 18.61 10.79 -30.74
N PHE A 119 18.35 11.16 -32.00
CA PHE A 119 19.38 11.44 -33.00
C PHE A 119 20.38 12.56 -32.59
N ALA A 120 19.96 13.48 -31.72
CA ALA A 120 20.82 14.55 -31.19
C ALA A 120 21.63 14.12 -29.96
N GLY A 121 21.53 12.86 -29.53
CA GLY A 121 22.21 12.32 -28.35
C GLY A 121 21.54 12.69 -27.01
N HIS A 122 20.36 13.31 -27.03
CA HIS A 122 19.60 13.58 -25.80
C HIS A 122 18.94 12.29 -25.31
N ARG A 123 19.13 11.99 -24.02
CA ARG A 123 18.45 10.86 -23.37
C ARG A 123 17.00 11.19 -23.05
N PHE A 124 16.12 10.22 -23.25
CA PHE A 124 14.71 10.35 -22.87
C PHE A 124 14.48 10.02 -21.39
N GLY A 125 15.12 8.96 -20.89
CA GLY A 125 15.02 8.50 -19.52
C GLY A 125 16.37 8.29 -18.83
N PRO A 126 16.36 8.12 -17.50
CA PRO A 126 17.55 7.79 -16.74
C PRO A 126 18.05 6.37 -17.07
N ARG A 127 19.35 6.13 -16.86
CA ARG A 127 19.91 4.77 -16.86
C ARG A 127 19.63 4.08 -15.52
N PRO A 128 19.56 2.73 -15.48
CA PRO A 128 19.54 1.99 -14.23
C PRO A 128 20.72 2.40 -13.33
N GLY A 129 20.44 2.80 -12.09
CA GLY A 129 21.47 3.33 -11.19
C GLY A 129 20.93 4.22 -10.08
N LEU A 130 21.72 5.23 -9.69
CA LEU A 130 21.50 6.05 -8.50
C LEU A 130 21.17 7.50 -8.88
N GLU A 131 20.19 8.10 -8.23
CA GLU A 131 19.94 9.54 -8.24
C GLU A 131 20.62 10.18 -7.02
N VAL A 132 21.48 11.17 -7.25
CA VAL A 132 22.34 11.77 -6.23
C VAL A 132 22.39 13.30 -6.33
N ASP A 133 22.95 13.97 -5.32
CA ASP A 133 23.22 15.41 -5.39
C ASP A 133 24.09 15.81 -6.60
N SER A 134 23.74 16.91 -7.27
CA SER A 134 24.47 17.42 -8.44
C SER A 134 25.73 18.23 -8.10
N LEU A 135 26.02 18.50 -6.82
CA LEU A 135 27.09 19.43 -6.43
C LEU A 135 28.47 18.94 -6.93
N PRO A 136 29.23 19.78 -7.66
CA PRO A 136 30.41 19.35 -8.42
C PRO A 136 31.60 18.87 -7.58
N HIS A 137 31.62 19.10 -6.25
CA HIS A 137 32.80 18.85 -5.42
C HIS A 137 32.54 18.12 -4.09
N ASP A 138 31.37 17.48 -3.92
CA ASP A 138 31.09 16.77 -2.66
C ASP A 138 31.46 15.27 -2.76
N PRO A 139 32.43 14.77 -1.97
CA PRO A 139 32.74 13.35 -1.86
C PRO A 139 31.68 12.53 -1.11
N ALA A 140 30.70 13.17 -0.44
CA ALA A 140 29.58 12.53 0.24
C ALA A 140 28.25 12.80 -0.48
N ARG A 141 28.16 12.42 -1.76
CA ARG A 141 26.92 12.57 -2.54
C ARG A 141 25.80 11.77 -1.87
N ARG A 142 24.82 12.47 -1.31
CA ARG A 142 23.61 11.85 -0.78
C ARG A 142 22.85 11.19 -1.93
N VAL A 143 22.36 9.99 -1.69
CA VAL A 143 21.47 9.27 -2.63
C VAL A 143 20.03 9.64 -2.29
N HIS A 144 19.30 10.09 -3.31
CA HIS A 144 17.90 10.50 -3.20
C HIS A 144 16.94 9.48 -3.80
N GLY A 145 17.43 8.64 -4.70
CA GLY A 145 16.63 7.62 -5.36
C GLY A 145 17.48 6.54 -6.03
N VAL A 146 16.84 5.42 -6.32
CA VAL A 146 17.40 4.32 -7.11
C VAL A 146 16.44 4.01 -8.25
N VAL A 147 17.00 3.85 -9.44
CA VAL A 147 16.25 3.78 -10.69
C VAL A 147 16.54 2.49 -11.43
N GLU A 148 15.48 1.92 -12.02
CA GLU A 148 15.53 0.84 -12.98
C GLU A 148 14.79 1.26 -14.25
N THR A 149 15.36 1.00 -15.43
CA THR A 149 14.79 1.37 -16.72
C THR A 149 14.76 0.15 -17.62
N LEU A 150 13.57 -0.29 -17.98
CA LEU A 150 13.31 -1.57 -18.63
C LEU A 150 12.62 -1.37 -19.98
N LEU A 151 12.83 -2.31 -20.90
CA LEU A 151 12.23 -2.32 -22.22
C LEU A 151 10.70 -2.32 -22.12
N LEU A 152 10.08 -1.39 -22.84
CA LEU A 152 8.65 -1.33 -23.12
C LEU A 152 8.45 -1.73 -24.59
N ASP A 153 7.84 -2.89 -24.82
CA ASP A 153 7.45 -3.34 -26.15
C ASP A 153 6.18 -2.58 -26.60
N PRO A 154 5.99 -2.26 -27.89
CA PRO A 154 4.78 -1.56 -28.35
C PRO A 154 3.45 -2.27 -28.01
N GLU A 155 3.48 -3.59 -27.83
CA GLU A 155 2.31 -4.41 -27.46
C GLU A 155 2.20 -4.67 -25.93
N ASP A 156 3.09 -4.06 -25.13
CA ASP A 156 2.97 -4.12 -23.68
C ASP A 156 1.73 -3.36 -23.19
N HIS A 157 1.05 -3.98 -22.23
CA HIS A 157 0.04 -3.35 -21.40
C HIS A 157 0.36 -3.63 -19.94
N PHE A 158 0.13 -2.65 -19.07
CA PHE A 158 0.33 -2.79 -17.63
C PHE A 158 -0.96 -2.51 -16.86
N TYR A 159 -1.24 -3.32 -15.85
CA TYR A 159 -2.41 -3.18 -14.98
C TYR A 159 -1.99 -3.24 -13.51
N GLY A 160 -2.91 -2.86 -12.61
CA GLY A 160 -2.69 -2.89 -11.16
C GLY A 160 -2.29 -1.52 -10.62
N SER A 161 -1.19 -1.47 -9.88
CA SER A 161 -0.65 -0.31 -9.13
C SER A 161 -1.50 0.16 -7.93
N GLY A 162 -2.44 -0.66 -7.47
CA GLY A 162 -3.45 -0.33 -6.47
C GLY A 162 -4.81 0.05 -7.07
N GLU A 163 -5.61 0.81 -6.33
CA GLU A 163 -6.93 1.27 -6.75
C GLU A 163 -6.80 2.52 -7.63
N ARG A 164 -7.00 2.38 -8.94
CA ARG A 164 -6.89 3.47 -9.91
C ARG A 164 -8.22 3.74 -10.60
N PHE A 165 -8.68 4.98 -10.52
CA PHE A 165 -10.00 5.38 -11.05
C PHE A 165 -9.98 5.82 -12.53
N GLY A 166 -8.79 6.04 -13.10
CA GLY A 166 -8.59 6.34 -14.52
C GLY A 166 -8.79 5.12 -15.44
N ARG A 167 -8.24 5.15 -16.66
CA ARG A 167 -8.21 3.96 -17.55
C ARG A 167 -7.57 2.76 -16.84
N LEU A 168 -7.82 1.54 -17.28
CA LEU A 168 -7.20 0.34 -16.69
C LEU A 168 -5.77 0.12 -17.16
N ASP A 169 -5.53 0.28 -18.47
CA ASP A 169 -4.19 0.15 -19.04
C ASP A 169 -3.32 1.35 -18.67
N LEU A 170 -2.26 1.11 -17.92
CA LEU A 170 -1.36 2.10 -17.36
C LEU A 170 -0.29 2.60 -18.33
N VAL A 171 -0.17 2.03 -19.54
CA VAL A 171 0.78 2.51 -20.55
C VAL A 171 0.48 3.96 -20.94
N GLY A 172 1.54 4.74 -21.13
CA GLY A 172 1.50 6.18 -21.36
C GLY A 172 1.23 7.00 -20.09
N ARG A 173 1.36 6.42 -18.89
CA ARG A 173 1.09 7.13 -17.63
C ARG A 173 2.24 7.08 -16.62
N THR A 174 2.32 8.14 -15.83
CA THR A 174 3.18 8.21 -14.66
C THR A 174 2.32 7.97 -13.43
N ILE A 175 2.67 6.96 -12.65
CA ILE A 175 1.98 6.56 -11.43
C ILE A 175 2.92 6.79 -10.26
N GLU A 176 2.43 7.51 -9.25
CA GLU A 176 3.10 7.64 -7.97
C GLU A 176 2.39 6.73 -6.96
N VAL A 177 3.15 5.87 -6.29
CA VAL A 177 2.69 4.99 -5.23
C VAL A 177 2.87 5.74 -3.92
N TRP A 178 1.87 6.56 -3.59
CA TRP A 178 1.85 7.37 -2.38
C TRP A 178 0.40 7.61 -1.98
N ASN A 179 0.02 7.14 -0.80
CA ASN A 179 -1.35 7.23 -0.33
C ASN A 179 -1.76 8.70 -0.13
N ARG A 180 -2.94 9.05 -0.62
CA ARG A 180 -3.55 10.35 -0.39
C ARG A 180 -5.04 10.17 -0.28
N ASN A 181 -5.71 11.11 0.38
CA ASN A 181 -7.16 11.21 0.28
C ASN A 181 -7.52 11.97 -1.01
N PRO A 182 -7.99 11.30 -2.09
CA PRO A 182 -8.45 11.95 -3.31
C PRO A 182 -9.79 12.68 -3.16
N TYR A 183 -10.51 12.50 -2.03
CA TYR A 183 -11.87 12.98 -1.82
C TYR A 183 -12.83 12.56 -2.97
N GLY A 184 -12.67 11.32 -3.42
CA GLY A 184 -13.51 10.68 -4.44
C GLY A 184 -12.74 9.87 -5.48
N ALA A 185 -13.33 9.71 -6.65
CA ALA A 185 -12.85 8.81 -7.71
C ALA A 185 -12.48 9.54 -9.02
N ARG A 186 -12.15 10.84 -8.95
CA ARG A 186 -12.01 11.71 -10.15
C ARG A 186 -10.59 12.20 -10.44
N SER A 187 -9.60 11.79 -9.65
CA SER A 187 -8.21 12.25 -9.81
C SER A 187 -7.25 11.07 -10.03
N GLY A 188 -5.98 11.39 -10.30
CA GLY A 188 -4.89 10.40 -10.34
C GLY A 188 -4.43 9.94 -8.95
N LEU A 189 -4.89 10.61 -7.88
CA LEU A 189 -4.62 10.22 -6.50
C LEU A 189 -5.44 8.99 -6.12
N ALA A 190 -4.97 8.24 -5.12
CA ALA A 190 -5.62 7.04 -4.66
C ALA A 190 -5.44 6.84 -3.15
N TYR A 191 -6.46 6.28 -2.51
CA TYR A 191 -6.38 5.83 -1.11
C TYR A 191 -5.47 4.59 -0.97
N LYS A 192 -5.44 3.74 -2.00
CA LYS A 192 -4.82 2.41 -1.97
C LYS A 192 -3.75 2.30 -3.04
N ASN A 193 -2.51 2.66 -2.72
CA ASN A 193 -1.40 2.53 -3.64
C ASN A 193 -0.61 1.26 -3.35
N LEU A 194 -0.44 0.41 -4.37
CA LEU A 194 0.31 -0.83 -4.28
C LEU A 194 1.36 -0.85 -5.39
N PRO A 195 2.67 -0.96 -5.10
CA PRO A 195 3.71 -0.96 -6.12
C PRO A 195 3.84 -2.30 -6.86
N LEU A 196 2.71 -2.85 -7.33
CA LEU A 196 2.62 -4.05 -8.16
C LEU A 196 2.05 -3.68 -9.52
N ILE A 197 2.80 -3.94 -10.59
CA ILE A 197 2.29 -3.90 -11.97
C ILE A 197 2.24 -5.31 -12.55
N VAL A 198 1.18 -5.60 -13.31
CA VAL A 198 0.96 -6.87 -13.99
C VAL A 198 0.98 -6.62 -15.49
N GLY A 199 1.94 -7.19 -16.21
CA GLY A 199 2.18 -6.97 -17.63
C GLY A 199 1.52 -8.02 -18.53
N SER A 200 1.08 -7.61 -19.72
CA SER A 200 0.51 -8.50 -20.75
C SER A 200 1.53 -9.50 -21.33
N ARG A 201 2.83 -9.18 -21.30
CA ARG A 201 3.92 -10.07 -21.77
C ARG A 201 4.22 -11.27 -20.86
N GLY A 202 3.42 -11.50 -19.82
CA GLY A 202 3.57 -12.67 -18.95
C GLY A 202 4.60 -12.48 -17.85
N TYR A 203 4.73 -11.25 -17.35
CA TYR A 203 5.45 -10.97 -16.11
C TYR A 203 4.79 -9.80 -15.35
N GLY A 204 5.05 -9.73 -14.05
CA GLY A 204 4.75 -8.56 -13.23
C GLY A 204 5.94 -8.16 -12.38
N LEU A 205 5.89 -6.95 -11.84
CA LEU A 205 6.95 -6.38 -11.02
C LEU A 205 6.33 -5.81 -9.74
N PHE A 206 6.79 -6.30 -8.59
CA PHE A 206 6.44 -5.78 -7.27
C PHE A 206 7.66 -5.11 -6.64
N VAL A 207 7.55 -3.84 -6.23
CA VAL A 207 8.63 -3.11 -5.55
C VAL A 207 8.40 -3.12 -4.03
N ASP A 208 9.32 -3.73 -3.30
CA ASP A 208 9.28 -3.89 -1.85
C ASP A 208 10.12 -2.81 -1.17
N VAL A 209 9.72 -1.55 -1.27
CA VAL A 209 10.33 -0.43 -0.54
C VAL A 209 9.25 0.37 0.18
N SER A 210 9.55 0.89 1.35
CA SER A 210 8.55 1.56 2.18
C SER A 210 8.29 3.03 1.78
N THR A 211 9.23 3.61 1.04
CA THR A 211 9.20 4.98 0.51
C THR A 211 8.38 5.09 -0.79
N ALA A 212 8.27 6.30 -1.33
CA ALA A 212 7.55 6.55 -2.58
C ALA A 212 8.16 5.79 -3.77
N VAL A 213 7.30 5.13 -4.55
CA VAL A 213 7.67 4.46 -5.80
C VAL A 213 7.00 5.15 -6.97
N GLY A 214 7.75 5.45 -8.02
CA GLY A 214 7.26 5.99 -9.28
C GLY A 214 7.33 4.96 -10.40
N PHE A 215 6.25 4.80 -11.17
CA PHE A 215 6.24 4.08 -12.44
C PHE A 215 5.99 5.06 -13.58
N GLN A 216 6.96 5.25 -14.46
CA GLN A 216 6.82 6.01 -15.71
C GLN A 216 6.67 5.02 -16.85
N LEU A 217 5.43 4.64 -17.15
CA LEU A 217 5.09 3.51 -18.04
C LEU A 217 4.99 3.97 -19.49
N GLY A 218 6.11 4.45 -20.05
CA GLY A 218 6.17 4.95 -21.42
C GLY A 218 5.91 6.45 -21.58
N THR A 219 5.97 7.22 -20.48
CA THR A 219 5.76 8.68 -20.49
C THR A 219 6.99 9.48 -20.91
N LEU A 220 8.19 8.97 -20.61
CA LEU A 220 9.44 9.60 -21.03
C LEU A 220 9.88 9.12 -22.42
N SER A 221 9.62 7.85 -22.73
CA SER A 221 10.02 7.17 -23.97
C SER A 221 9.01 6.10 -24.33
N ASN A 222 8.75 5.89 -25.62
CA ASN A 222 7.92 4.78 -26.09
C ASN A 222 8.71 3.45 -26.22
N ARG A 223 10.01 3.44 -25.89
CA ARG A 223 10.88 2.24 -25.90
C ARG A 223 11.14 1.68 -24.51
N ALA A 224 10.89 2.47 -23.46
CA ALA A 224 11.23 2.09 -22.11
C ALA A 224 10.20 2.56 -21.08
N TYR A 225 10.10 1.82 -19.99
CA TYR A 225 9.47 2.29 -18.77
C TYR A 225 10.50 2.39 -17.65
N THR A 226 10.26 3.29 -16.70
CA THR A 226 11.15 3.55 -15.57
C THR A 226 10.44 3.25 -14.25
N VAL A 227 11.13 2.54 -13.37
CA VAL A 227 10.75 2.35 -11.97
C VAL A 227 11.74 3.17 -11.13
N HIS A 228 11.21 4.05 -10.29
CA HIS A 228 12.00 4.88 -9.39
C HIS A 228 11.57 4.59 -7.95
N ALA A 229 12.51 4.35 -7.05
CA ALA A 229 12.29 4.29 -5.61
C ALA A 229 12.99 5.46 -4.94
N ALA A 230 12.26 6.26 -4.16
CA ALA A 230 12.86 7.31 -3.34
C ALA A 230 13.69 6.69 -2.21
N GLY A 231 14.85 7.29 -1.91
CA GLY A 231 15.79 6.80 -0.91
C GLY A 231 16.95 6.01 -1.52
N GLU A 232 17.57 5.17 -0.69
CA GLU A 232 18.86 4.53 -1.00
C GLU A 232 18.72 3.06 -1.43
N GLU A 233 17.52 2.63 -1.83
CA GLU A 233 17.27 1.25 -2.20
C GLU A 233 16.18 1.18 -3.28
N LEU A 234 16.43 0.32 -4.28
CA LEU A 234 15.37 -0.26 -5.10
C LEU A 234 15.42 -1.78 -4.90
N ASP A 235 14.33 -2.37 -4.43
CA ASP A 235 14.21 -3.81 -4.21
C ASP A 235 12.92 -4.29 -4.86
N TYR A 236 13.02 -5.06 -5.94
CA TYR A 236 11.86 -5.54 -6.68
C TYR A 236 11.89 -7.04 -6.93
N TYR A 237 10.69 -7.60 -7.07
CA TYR A 237 10.44 -8.98 -7.39
C TYR A 237 9.82 -9.04 -8.79
N LEU A 238 10.50 -9.69 -9.73
CA LEU A 238 9.94 -10.02 -11.03
C LEU A 238 9.30 -11.40 -10.95
N MET A 239 8.04 -11.47 -11.34
CA MET A 239 7.21 -12.68 -11.28
C MET A 239 6.76 -13.05 -12.67
N ALA A 240 7.16 -14.20 -13.20
CA ALA A 240 6.73 -14.66 -14.52
C ALA A 240 5.43 -15.47 -14.44
N GLY A 241 4.60 -15.36 -15.48
CA GLY A 241 3.38 -16.15 -15.64
C GLY A 241 2.20 -15.34 -16.15
N THR A 242 1.04 -15.98 -16.14
CA THR A 242 -0.25 -15.32 -16.39
C THR A 242 -0.59 -14.31 -15.30
N PRO A 243 -1.50 -13.36 -15.53
CA PRO A 243 -1.96 -12.40 -14.52
C PRO A 243 -2.35 -13.05 -13.18
N LYS A 244 -3.05 -14.20 -13.23
CA LYS A 244 -3.43 -14.95 -12.02
C LYS A 244 -2.21 -15.49 -11.27
N GLU A 245 -1.24 -16.05 -11.98
CA GLU A 245 -0.01 -16.58 -11.37
C GLU A 245 0.86 -15.47 -10.77
N ILE A 246 0.91 -14.30 -11.40
CA ILE A 246 1.61 -13.12 -10.88
C ILE A 246 0.99 -12.66 -9.56
N VAL A 247 -0.33 -12.45 -9.52
CA VAL A 247 -1.02 -12.06 -8.28
C VAL A 247 -0.94 -13.17 -7.21
N THR A 248 -0.92 -14.43 -7.64
CA THR A 248 -0.70 -15.58 -6.75
C THR A 248 0.69 -15.51 -6.13
N ALA A 249 1.76 -15.31 -6.90
CA ALA A 249 3.12 -15.18 -6.38
C ALA A 249 3.27 -13.97 -5.45
N TYR A 250 2.67 -12.83 -5.83
CA TYR A 250 2.68 -11.62 -5.00
C TYR A 250 2.04 -11.87 -3.62
N THR A 251 0.89 -12.56 -3.58
CA THR A 251 0.22 -12.89 -2.31
C THR A 251 0.89 -14.05 -1.56
N GLU A 252 1.76 -14.85 -2.18
CA GLU A 252 2.65 -15.76 -1.44
C GLU A 252 3.74 -15.00 -0.69
N LEU A 253 4.30 -13.96 -1.32
CA LEU A 253 5.32 -13.11 -0.72
C LEU A 253 4.76 -12.22 0.40
N THR A 254 3.61 -11.59 0.14
CA THR A 254 3.06 -10.54 1.01
C THR A 254 1.91 -11.04 1.89
N GLY A 255 1.47 -12.29 1.71
CA GLY A 255 0.42 -12.93 2.49
C GLY A 255 -0.91 -13.05 1.75
N ARG A 256 -1.59 -14.18 1.99
CA ARG A 256 -2.86 -14.52 1.35
C ARG A 256 -4.02 -13.78 2.01
N PRO A 257 -5.06 -13.40 1.24
CA PRO A 257 -6.28 -12.88 1.83
C PRO A 257 -6.98 -13.92 2.70
N ALA A 258 -7.33 -13.55 3.93
CA ALA A 258 -8.20 -14.36 4.76
C ALA A 258 -9.63 -14.39 4.16
N VAL A 259 -10.38 -15.45 4.42
CA VAL A 259 -11.76 -15.57 3.96
C VAL A 259 -12.70 -14.87 4.96
N PRO A 260 -13.49 -13.86 4.53
CA PRO A 260 -14.49 -13.22 5.36
C PRO A 260 -15.57 -14.20 5.87
N PRO A 261 -16.32 -13.85 6.93
CA PRO A 261 -17.51 -14.58 7.30
C PRO A 261 -18.59 -14.46 6.22
N GLU A 262 -19.51 -15.43 6.14
CA GLU A 262 -20.53 -15.49 5.09
C GLU A 262 -21.45 -14.26 5.07
N TRP A 263 -21.84 -13.77 6.25
CA TRP A 263 -22.68 -12.58 6.40
C TRP A 263 -22.05 -11.32 5.80
N ALA A 264 -20.72 -11.26 5.65
CA ALA A 264 -20.04 -10.11 5.07
C ALA A 264 -20.34 -9.92 3.57
N PHE A 265 -20.81 -10.97 2.89
CA PHE A 265 -21.21 -10.93 1.48
C PHE A 265 -22.67 -10.49 1.28
N GLY A 266 -23.42 -10.30 2.36
CA GLY A 266 -24.78 -9.76 2.34
C GLY A 266 -24.83 -8.27 2.03
N LEU A 267 -26.03 -7.69 2.09
CA LEU A 267 -26.21 -6.24 1.97
C LEU A 267 -25.85 -5.54 3.29
N TRP A 268 -25.15 -4.41 3.20
CA TRP A 268 -24.79 -3.56 4.33
C TRP A 268 -25.61 -2.26 4.28
N ALA A 269 -26.34 -1.96 5.35
CA ALA A 269 -26.98 -0.66 5.57
C ALA A 269 -26.05 0.22 6.39
N SER A 270 -26.10 1.54 6.19
CA SER A 270 -25.31 2.51 6.94
C SER A 270 -26.18 3.65 7.44
N THR A 271 -25.82 4.22 8.59
CA THR A 271 -26.37 5.50 9.03
C THR A 271 -25.90 6.67 8.16
N CYS A 272 -24.92 6.47 7.29
CA CYS A 272 -24.21 7.50 6.52
C CYS A 272 -23.54 8.53 7.44
N PHE A 273 -22.91 9.56 6.85
CA PHE A 273 -22.27 10.64 7.58
C PHE A 273 -23.27 11.69 8.11
N VAL A 274 -24.23 11.25 8.93
CA VAL A 274 -25.21 12.12 9.60
C VAL A 274 -25.40 11.73 11.07
N GLN A 275 -25.92 12.66 11.87
CA GLN A 275 -26.28 12.36 13.24
C GLN A 275 -27.51 11.44 13.29
N PHE A 276 -27.51 10.49 14.22
CA PHE A 276 -28.62 9.56 14.43
C PHE A 276 -28.89 9.35 15.93
N THR A 277 -29.98 8.65 16.24
CA THR A 277 -30.37 8.24 17.59
C THR A 277 -30.61 6.74 17.63
N GLU A 278 -30.65 6.14 18.82
CA GLU A 278 -31.06 4.73 18.99
C GLU A 278 -32.40 4.43 18.28
N ALA A 279 -33.38 5.32 18.43
CA ALA A 279 -34.71 5.15 17.83
C ALA A 279 -34.67 5.16 16.30
N SER A 280 -33.96 6.12 15.68
CA SER A 280 -33.89 6.21 14.21
C SER A 280 -33.14 5.03 13.59
N VAL A 281 -32.11 4.50 14.26
CA VAL A 281 -31.40 3.29 13.80
C VAL A 281 -32.32 2.07 13.83
N LEU A 282 -33.02 1.84 14.95
CA LEU A 282 -33.94 0.72 15.08
C LEU A 282 -35.16 0.83 14.15
N GLU A 283 -35.62 2.04 13.86
CA GLU A 283 -36.66 2.29 12.87
C GLU A 283 -36.24 1.81 11.48
N VAL A 284 -35.05 2.21 11.01
CA VAL A 284 -34.52 1.78 9.71
C VAL A 284 -34.31 0.26 9.67
N ALA A 285 -33.71 -0.31 10.71
CA ALA A 285 -33.47 -1.75 10.82
C ALA A 285 -34.77 -2.58 10.72
N ARG A 286 -35.80 -2.19 11.48
CA ARG A 286 -37.11 -2.86 11.46
C ARG A 286 -37.86 -2.64 10.16
N ARG A 287 -37.71 -1.46 9.55
CA ARG A 287 -38.31 -1.16 8.24
C ARG A 287 -37.73 -2.05 7.15
N LEU A 288 -36.41 -2.27 7.12
CA LEU A 288 -35.78 -3.23 6.19
C LEU A 288 -36.40 -4.63 6.32
N ARG A 289 -36.66 -5.08 7.55
CA ARG A 289 -37.34 -6.36 7.82
C ARG A 289 -38.80 -6.35 7.38
N ALA A 290 -39.56 -5.32 7.75
CA ALA A 290 -40.97 -5.18 7.39
C ALA A 290 -41.20 -5.10 5.87
N GLU A 291 -40.26 -4.49 5.13
CA GLU A 291 -40.28 -4.39 3.68
C GLU A 291 -39.68 -5.62 2.97
N GLY A 292 -39.18 -6.61 3.72
CA GLY A 292 -38.63 -7.84 3.16
C GLY A 292 -37.30 -7.65 2.41
N ILE A 293 -36.52 -6.63 2.76
CA ILE A 293 -35.20 -6.35 2.16
C ILE A 293 -34.13 -7.15 2.93
N PRO A 294 -33.47 -8.14 2.31
CA PRO A 294 -32.38 -8.88 2.94
C PRO A 294 -31.20 -7.95 3.20
N CYS A 295 -30.75 -7.89 4.46
CA CYS A 295 -29.63 -7.05 4.88
C CYS A 295 -28.99 -7.66 6.13
N ASP A 296 -27.70 -7.93 6.04
CA ASP A 296 -26.95 -8.73 7.02
C ASP A 296 -26.12 -7.87 7.95
N VAL A 297 -25.77 -6.63 7.56
CA VAL A 297 -24.92 -5.75 8.37
C VAL A 297 -25.55 -4.37 8.51
N PHE A 298 -25.54 -3.86 9.74
CA PHE A 298 -25.87 -2.47 10.04
C PHE A 298 -24.61 -1.73 10.50
N HIS A 299 -24.19 -0.75 9.71
CA HIS A 299 -23.03 0.09 9.97
C HIS A 299 -23.43 1.39 10.67
N LEU A 300 -22.80 1.66 11.81
CA LEU A 300 -22.87 2.93 12.51
C LEU A 300 -21.65 3.78 12.15
N ASP A 301 -21.87 4.83 11.37
CA ASP A 301 -20.83 5.78 10.98
C ASP A 301 -20.46 6.69 12.18
N SER A 302 -19.48 7.56 11.98
CA SER A 302 -18.78 8.46 12.90
C SER A 302 -19.59 8.93 14.13
N PHE A 303 -20.86 9.29 13.96
CA PHE A 303 -21.73 9.83 15.01
C PHE A 303 -22.24 8.82 16.06
N TRP A 304 -21.79 7.55 16.04
CA TRP A 304 -21.90 6.70 17.23
C TRP A 304 -21.06 7.26 18.40
N GLN A 305 -19.99 7.98 18.07
CA GLN A 305 -19.18 8.80 18.97
C GLN A 305 -19.64 10.25 18.95
N ARG A 306 -19.30 11.01 20.01
CA ARG A 306 -19.60 12.45 20.07
C ARG A 306 -18.90 13.21 18.95
N ALA A 307 -19.63 14.16 18.35
CA ALA A 307 -19.07 15.06 17.35
C ALA A 307 -17.79 15.74 17.87
N TYR A 308 -16.78 15.84 17.02
CA TYR A 308 -15.46 16.43 17.30
C TYR A 308 -14.58 15.68 18.32
N MET A 309 -15.01 14.53 18.84
CA MET A 309 -14.20 13.71 19.75
C MET A 309 -13.52 12.53 19.06
N TRP A 310 -13.78 12.32 17.78
CA TRP A 310 -13.27 11.17 17.02
C TRP A 310 -11.74 11.06 16.97
N CYS A 311 -11.16 9.86 16.98
CA CYS A 311 -11.72 8.58 17.40
C CYS A 311 -11.36 8.33 18.87
N ASP A 312 -12.30 8.55 19.81
CA ASP A 312 -12.08 8.36 21.26
C ASP A 312 -12.72 7.08 21.81
N PHE A 313 -13.51 6.37 20.99
CA PHE A 313 -14.27 5.17 21.35
C PHE A 313 -15.38 5.39 22.41
N GLU A 314 -15.74 6.64 22.68
CA GLU A 314 -16.80 6.98 23.63
C GLU A 314 -18.12 7.21 22.92
N TRP A 315 -19.13 6.41 23.29
CA TRP A 315 -20.48 6.52 22.74
C TRP A 315 -21.14 7.86 23.09
N ASP A 316 -21.84 8.47 22.12
CA ASP A 316 -22.69 9.64 22.40
C ASP A 316 -23.95 9.22 23.18
N ARG A 317 -23.80 9.08 24.50
CA ARG A 317 -24.86 8.65 25.43
C ARG A 317 -26.09 9.57 25.45
N ALA A 318 -26.00 10.80 24.94
CA ALA A 318 -27.17 11.66 24.80
C ALA A 318 -28.11 11.19 23.68
N ARG A 319 -27.56 10.57 22.62
CA ARG A 319 -28.29 10.05 21.46
C ARG A 319 -28.48 8.54 21.49
N ILE A 320 -27.54 7.84 22.12
CA ILE A 320 -27.46 6.39 22.25
C ILE A 320 -27.23 6.06 23.74
N PRO A 321 -28.27 6.16 24.58
CA PRO A 321 -28.12 6.01 26.03
C PRO A 321 -27.56 4.64 26.43
N ASP A 322 -27.97 3.59 25.73
CA ASP A 322 -27.55 2.21 25.99
C ASP A 322 -27.06 1.51 24.69
N PRO A 323 -25.79 1.70 24.29
CA PRO A 323 -25.19 1.02 23.15
C PRO A 323 -25.25 -0.50 23.22
N ARG A 324 -25.12 -1.09 24.43
CA ARG A 324 -25.22 -2.56 24.57
C ARG A 324 -26.63 -3.01 24.19
N ARG A 325 -27.65 -2.28 24.60
CA ARG A 325 -29.03 -2.53 24.17
C ARG A 325 -29.21 -2.32 22.67
N LEU A 326 -28.74 -1.21 22.10
CA LEU A 326 -28.86 -0.95 20.66
C LEU A 326 -28.27 -2.09 19.83
N LEU A 327 -27.03 -2.49 20.11
CA LEU A 327 -26.34 -3.56 19.40
C LEU A 327 -27.05 -4.91 19.56
N ALA A 328 -27.54 -5.21 20.76
CA ALA A 328 -28.31 -6.43 21.02
C ALA A 328 -29.69 -6.44 20.32
N GLU A 329 -30.36 -5.28 20.20
CA GLU A 329 -31.61 -5.18 19.44
C GLU A 329 -31.36 -5.35 17.94
N LEU A 330 -30.27 -4.79 17.39
CA LEU A 330 -29.88 -5.03 15.99
C LEU A 330 -29.56 -6.51 15.75
N HIS A 331 -28.87 -7.17 16.67
CA HIS A 331 -28.65 -8.63 16.61
C HIS A 331 -29.98 -9.41 16.63
N LYS A 332 -30.97 -9.01 17.44
CA LYS A 332 -32.30 -9.66 17.46
C LYS A 332 -33.05 -9.51 16.14
N GLU A 333 -32.87 -8.39 15.46
CA GLU A 333 -33.38 -8.16 14.10
C GLU A 333 -32.52 -8.89 13.04
N GLY A 334 -31.46 -9.61 13.43
CA GLY A 334 -30.63 -10.43 12.54
C GLY A 334 -29.55 -9.66 11.78
N PHE A 335 -29.11 -8.50 12.26
CA PHE A 335 -27.95 -7.78 11.71
C PHE A 335 -26.67 -8.16 12.46
N HIS A 336 -25.52 -8.06 11.79
CA HIS A 336 -24.22 -7.86 12.40
C HIS A 336 -23.90 -6.37 12.47
N ASN A 337 -23.17 -5.95 13.49
CA ASN A 337 -22.91 -4.53 13.78
C ASN A 337 -21.50 -4.13 13.35
N CYS A 338 -21.40 -3.11 12.48
CA CYS A 338 -20.12 -2.54 12.06
C CYS A 338 -19.93 -1.12 12.61
N LEU A 339 -18.81 -0.83 13.27
CA LEU A 339 -18.53 0.52 13.79
C LEU A 339 -17.45 1.23 12.97
N TRP A 340 -17.66 2.52 12.67
CA TRP A 340 -16.63 3.37 12.09
C TRP A 340 -15.52 3.68 13.11
N ILE A 341 -14.27 3.60 12.67
CA ILE A 341 -13.08 3.96 13.47
C ILE A 341 -12.03 4.63 12.57
N ASN A 342 -11.10 5.37 13.17
CA ASN A 342 -9.90 5.85 12.48
C ASN A 342 -8.71 5.92 13.46
N PRO A 343 -7.47 6.11 12.97
CA PRO A 343 -6.28 6.10 13.83
C PRO A 343 -5.86 7.49 14.33
N TYR A 344 -6.74 8.47 14.24
CA TYR A 344 -6.54 9.86 14.65
C TYR A 344 -7.35 10.15 15.91
N VAL A 345 -6.72 10.74 16.93
CA VAL A 345 -7.35 11.03 18.21
C VAL A 345 -7.52 12.53 18.39
N SER A 346 -8.77 12.99 18.54
CA SER A 346 -9.09 14.38 18.83
C SER A 346 -8.41 14.90 20.09
N LEU A 347 -7.81 16.10 20.02
CA LEU A 347 -7.22 16.78 21.19
C LEU A 347 -8.26 17.11 22.27
N GLN A 348 -9.56 17.12 21.93
CA GLN A 348 -10.64 17.40 22.88
C GLN A 348 -10.98 16.19 23.75
N SER A 349 -10.63 14.98 23.30
CA SER A 349 -10.96 13.73 23.97
C SER A 349 -10.13 13.47 25.22
N ASP A 350 -10.69 12.69 26.16
CA ASP A 350 -9.95 12.18 27.30
C ASP A 350 -8.89 11.15 26.87
N LEU A 351 -9.17 10.39 25.81
CA LEU A 351 -8.27 9.43 25.19
C LEU A 351 -6.95 10.08 24.73
N TYR A 352 -7.02 11.32 24.22
CA TYR A 352 -5.82 12.09 23.90
C TYR A 352 -4.96 12.36 25.13
N ARG A 353 -5.55 12.73 26.27
CA ARG A 353 -4.77 12.99 27.50
C ARG A 353 -4.08 11.73 27.99
N GLU A 354 -4.77 10.59 27.92
CA GLU A 354 -4.20 9.28 28.25
C GLU A 354 -3.02 8.93 27.33
N GLY A 355 -3.22 8.98 26.01
CA GLY A 355 -2.20 8.65 25.02
C GLY A 355 -0.99 9.59 25.06
N LEU A 356 -1.22 10.89 25.34
CA LEU A 356 -0.16 11.88 25.51
C LEU A 356 0.71 11.55 26.73
N THR A 357 0.09 11.24 27.87
CA THR A 357 0.79 10.89 29.11
C THR A 357 1.66 9.64 28.94
N ARG A 358 1.21 8.69 28.10
CA ARG A 358 1.91 7.42 27.86
C ARG A 358 2.85 7.43 26.65
N GLY A 359 2.91 8.52 25.88
CA GLY A 359 3.77 8.63 24.70
C GLY A 359 3.35 7.72 23.55
N TYR A 360 2.04 7.57 23.33
CA TYR A 360 1.47 6.64 22.32
C TYR A 360 1.25 7.25 20.94
N PHE A 361 1.58 8.52 20.75
CA PHE A 361 1.39 9.24 19.49
C PHE A 361 2.70 9.47 18.75
N LEU A 362 2.60 9.66 17.43
CA LEU A 362 3.72 10.09 16.60
C LEU A 362 4.36 11.36 17.15
N ARG A 363 5.67 11.50 16.94
CA ARG A 363 6.46 12.64 17.43
C ARG A 363 6.97 13.49 16.28
N ARG A 364 7.25 14.75 16.55
CA ARG A 364 8.08 15.62 15.73
C ARG A 364 9.57 15.32 15.95
N PRO A 365 10.47 15.82 15.08
CA PRO A 365 11.91 15.66 15.26
C PRO A 365 12.45 16.22 16.58
N ASP A 366 11.78 17.22 17.15
CA ASP A 366 12.12 17.80 18.46
C ASP A 366 11.64 16.97 19.67
N GLY A 367 10.95 15.85 19.41
CA GLY A 367 10.42 14.94 20.44
C GLY A 367 9.01 15.28 20.93
N SER A 368 8.44 16.43 20.55
CA SER A 368 7.04 16.78 20.89
C SER A 368 6.04 15.89 20.16
N THR A 369 4.83 15.69 20.70
CA THR A 369 3.77 14.97 19.99
C THR A 369 3.39 15.68 18.70
N TYR A 370 3.20 14.93 17.62
CA TYR A 370 2.81 15.44 16.32
C TYR A 370 1.30 15.72 16.28
N HIS A 371 0.92 16.92 15.85
CA HIS A 371 -0.48 17.32 15.70
C HIS A 371 -0.73 17.85 14.29
N PRO A 372 -1.15 17.00 13.35
CA PRO A 372 -1.45 17.43 12.01
C PRO A 372 -2.89 17.93 11.88
N ILE A 373 -3.14 18.63 10.78
CA ILE A 373 -4.49 18.93 10.31
C ILE A 373 -4.85 17.82 9.32
N VAL A 374 -5.32 16.67 9.81
CA VAL A 374 -5.82 15.55 8.98
C VAL A 374 -7.25 15.25 9.39
N TRP A 375 -8.17 15.36 8.42
CA TRP A 375 -9.63 15.36 8.61
C TRP A 375 -10.14 16.45 9.57
N ASN A 376 -11.25 17.12 9.25
CA ASN A 376 -11.66 18.29 10.03
C ASN A 376 -12.62 17.97 11.16
N GLN A 377 -12.24 18.40 12.36
CA GLN A 377 -13.18 19.09 13.23
C GLN A 377 -13.45 20.44 12.59
N ARG A 378 -14.35 20.50 11.60
CA ARG A 378 -14.78 21.77 11.02
C ARG A 378 -15.52 22.54 12.11
N THR A 379 -14.85 23.51 12.70
CA THR A 379 -15.49 24.48 13.60
C THR A 379 -15.66 25.80 12.86
N GLU A 380 -16.49 26.70 13.37
CA GLU A 380 -16.57 28.09 12.90
C GLU A 380 -15.20 28.82 12.99
N ARG A 381 -14.22 28.25 13.71
CA ARG A 381 -12.87 28.79 13.94
C ARG A 381 -11.75 28.07 13.18
N GLY A 382 -12.05 27.09 12.32
CA GLY A 382 -11.06 26.34 11.54
C GLY A 382 -11.10 24.83 11.73
N MET A 383 -10.13 24.12 11.16
CA MET A 383 -9.96 22.66 11.27
C MET A 383 -9.25 22.32 12.59
N GLY A 384 -9.87 21.50 13.43
CA GLY A 384 -9.24 21.03 14.67
C GLY A 384 -8.08 20.07 14.40
N LEU A 385 -7.10 20.11 15.29
CA LEU A 385 -5.96 19.21 15.29
C LEU A 385 -6.38 17.81 15.78
N CYS A 386 -5.59 16.81 15.44
CA CYS A 386 -5.62 15.49 16.08
C CYS A 386 -4.20 15.04 16.43
N ALA A 387 -4.07 13.93 17.15
CA ALA A 387 -2.82 13.18 17.25
C ALA A 387 -2.95 11.86 16.49
N ILE A 388 -1.84 11.33 15.98
CA ILE A 388 -1.83 10.07 15.22
C ILE A 388 -1.25 8.98 16.11
N VAL A 389 -1.95 7.84 16.25
CA VAL A 389 -1.48 6.70 17.04
C VAL A 389 -0.23 6.09 16.40
N ASP A 390 0.82 5.86 17.19
CA ASP A 390 2.06 5.23 16.70
C ASP A 390 1.98 3.70 16.80
N PHE A 391 1.53 3.02 15.74
CA PHE A 391 1.45 1.55 15.72
C PHE A 391 2.82 0.84 15.66
N THR A 392 3.95 1.57 15.62
CA THR A 392 5.28 0.98 15.82
C THR A 392 5.68 0.93 17.29
N ASN A 393 4.97 1.66 18.15
CA ASN A 393 5.01 1.49 19.59
C ASN A 393 4.04 0.36 19.99
N LEU A 394 4.58 -0.80 20.38
CA LEU A 394 3.77 -1.97 20.73
C LEU A 394 2.77 -1.68 21.85
N ALA A 395 3.12 -0.85 22.84
CA ALA A 395 2.20 -0.48 23.91
C ALA A 395 1.04 0.42 23.42
N ALA A 396 1.27 1.25 22.40
CA ALA A 396 0.23 2.04 21.77
C ALA A 396 -0.69 1.18 20.90
N ALA A 397 -0.12 0.21 20.18
CA ALA A 397 -0.87 -0.78 19.42
C ALA A 397 -1.79 -1.62 20.32
N ASP A 398 -1.26 -2.15 21.43
CA ASP A 398 -2.02 -2.91 22.42
C ASP A 398 -3.11 -2.05 23.08
N TRP A 399 -2.82 -0.78 23.36
CA TRP A 399 -3.79 0.16 23.90
C TRP A 399 -4.96 0.40 22.95
N TYR A 400 -4.69 0.68 21.67
CA TYR A 400 -5.73 0.85 20.66
C TYR A 400 -6.54 -0.44 20.45
N ARG A 401 -5.86 -1.58 20.43
CA ARG A 401 -6.50 -2.90 20.38
C ARG A 401 -7.46 -3.13 21.55
N GLY A 402 -7.05 -2.76 22.77
CA GLY A 402 -7.92 -2.82 23.95
C GLY A 402 -9.23 -2.04 23.76
N LYS A 403 -9.16 -0.85 23.14
CA LYS A 403 -10.36 -0.04 22.84
C LYS A 403 -11.29 -0.69 21.82
N LEU A 404 -10.74 -1.40 20.85
CA LEU A 404 -11.52 -2.21 19.91
C LEU A 404 -12.19 -3.39 20.61
N ILE A 405 -11.45 -4.11 21.47
CA ILE A 405 -11.97 -5.23 22.25
C ILE A 405 -13.13 -4.79 23.14
N GLU A 406 -13.03 -3.62 23.79
CA GLU A 406 -14.14 -3.05 24.56
C GLU A 406 -15.42 -2.88 23.72
N GLN A 407 -15.31 -2.50 22.44
CA GLN A 407 -16.49 -2.39 21.55
C GLN A 407 -17.02 -3.75 21.10
N LEU A 408 -16.14 -4.72 20.84
CA LEU A 408 -16.55 -6.09 20.54
C LEU A 408 -17.31 -6.70 21.74
N ASP A 409 -16.84 -6.46 22.97
CA ASP A 409 -17.49 -6.93 24.20
C ASP A 409 -18.84 -6.22 24.48
N LEU A 410 -19.10 -5.08 23.83
CA LEU A 410 -20.42 -4.42 23.82
C LEU A 410 -21.41 -5.05 22.82
N GLY A 411 -20.91 -5.73 21.78
CA GLY A 411 -21.72 -6.38 20.74
C GLY A 411 -21.43 -5.93 19.31
N ALA A 412 -20.30 -5.27 19.05
CA ALA A 412 -19.84 -5.03 17.68
C ALA A 412 -19.29 -6.34 17.06
N ASP A 413 -19.47 -6.53 15.76
CA ASP A 413 -18.99 -7.71 15.02
C ASP A 413 -17.77 -7.38 14.15
N CYS A 414 -17.70 -6.16 13.62
CA CYS A 414 -16.58 -5.70 12.81
C CYS A 414 -16.42 -4.18 12.85
N PHE A 415 -15.39 -3.69 12.14
CA PHE A 415 -15.07 -2.27 12.06
C PHE A 415 -14.88 -1.82 10.61
N LYS A 416 -15.15 -0.54 10.36
CA LYS A 416 -14.76 0.20 9.16
C LYS A 416 -13.52 1.05 9.50
N PRO A 417 -12.29 0.53 9.32
CA PRO A 417 -11.07 1.31 9.47
C PRO A 417 -10.93 2.33 8.35
N ASP A 418 -11.30 3.56 8.68
CA ASP A 418 -11.24 4.72 7.80
C ASP A 418 -9.89 5.47 7.95
N PHE A 419 -9.54 6.27 6.96
CA PHE A 419 -8.31 7.06 6.88
C PHE A 419 -7.01 6.24 6.81
N ALA A 420 -5.96 6.72 7.49
CA ALA A 420 -4.59 6.22 7.48
C ALA A 420 -3.76 6.53 6.21
N GLU A 421 -4.22 7.40 5.31
CA GLU A 421 -3.47 7.78 4.11
C GLU A 421 -2.40 8.86 4.37
N GLU A 422 -2.66 9.83 5.25
CA GLU A 422 -1.91 11.10 5.27
C GLU A 422 -0.94 11.23 6.45
N ILE A 423 0.13 10.44 6.43
CA ILE A 423 1.21 10.56 7.43
C ILE A 423 2.16 11.71 7.06
N PRO A 424 2.41 12.66 7.99
CA PRO A 424 3.34 13.76 7.77
C PRO A 424 4.79 13.28 7.59
N ALA A 425 5.48 13.82 6.58
CA ALA A 425 6.81 13.36 6.17
C ALA A 425 7.88 13.46 7.28
N ASP A 426 7.81 14.50 8.11
CA ASP A 426 8.76 14.78 9.20
C ASP A 426 8.36 14.12 10.54
N ALA A 427 7.28 13.32 10.58
CA ALA A 427 6.95 12.54 11.76
C ALA A 427 8.08 11.53 12.09
N VAL A 428 8.24 11.22 13.36
CA VAL A 428 9.22 10.25 13.87
C VAL A 428 8.47 9.16 14.64
N PHE A 429 8.61 7.93 14.16
CA PHE A 429 8.02 6.73 14.74
C PHE A 429 8.88 6.15 15.87
N ALA A 430 8.30 5.37 16.77
CA ALA A 430 8.99 4.71 17.86
C ALA A 430 10.09 3.74 17.41
N ASN A 431 9.95 3.14 16.23
CA ASN A 431 10.99 2.29 15.61
C ASN A 431 12.15 3.08 14.96
N GLY A 432 12.13 4.42 15.03
CA GLY A 432 13.16 5.30 14.47
C GLY A 432 13.07 5.53 12.96
N LEU A 433 11.98 5.08 12.31
CA LEU A 433 11.68 5.46 10.93
C LEU A 433 10.96 6.81 10.87
N THR A 434 11.15 7.50 9.76
CA THR A 434 10.50 8.79 9.48
C THR A 434 9.12 8.60 8.85
N GLY A 435 8.33 9.66 8.83
CA GLY A 435 7.07 9.70 8.11
C GLY A 435 7.23 9.39 6.63
N VAL A 436 8.33 9.81 5.99
CA VAL A 436 8.65 9.43 4.59
C VAL A 436 8.74 7.90 4.42
N GLU A 437 9.36 7.22 5.37
CA GLU A 437 9.56 5.76 5.33
C GLU A 437 8.32 4.98 5.76
N MET A 438 7.45 5.58 6.58
CA MET A 438 6.28 4.91 7.19
C MET A 438 4.93 5.33 6.62
N HIS A 439 4.90 6.28 5.68
CA HIS A 439 3.66 6.79 5.11
C HIS A 439 2.76 5.70 4.51
N ASN A 440 3.27 4.92 3.54
CA ASN A 440 2.50 3.82 2.96
C ASN A 440 2.43 2.59 3.90
N PRO A 441 3.44 2.24 4.71
CA PRO A 441 3.29 1.15 5.69
C PRO A 441 2.23 1.36 6.76
N TYR A 442 1.93 2.60 7.14
CA TYR A 442 1.03 2.92 8.25
C TYR A 442 -0.36 2.25 8.17
N PRO A 443 -1.12 2.32 7.06
CA PRO A 443 -2.42 1.67 6.94
C PRO A 443 -2.36 0.15 7.12
N LEU A 444 -1.25 -0.51 6.76
CA LEU A 444 -1.06 -1.93 7.01
C LEU A 444 -0.99 -2.24 8.50
N LEU A 445 -0.29 -1.41 9.27
CA LEU A 445 -0.16 -1.58 10.72
C LEU A 445 -1.48 -1.31 11.42
N PHE A 446 -2.19 -0.24 11.03
CA PHE A 446 -3.51 0.06 11.58
C PHE A 446 -4.49 -1.10 11.33
N GLN A 447 -4.60 -1.57 10.09
CA GLN A 447 -5.53 -2.64 9.76
C GLN A 447 -5.15 -3.98 10.40
N LYS A 448 -3.85 -4.24 10.60
CA LYS A 448 -3.41 -5.39 11.38
C LYS A 448 -4.03 -5.37 12.77
N GLU A 449 -3.94 -4.26 13.50
CA GLU A 449 -4.45 -4.20 14.87
C GLU A 449 -5.98 -4.35 14.91
N VAL A 450 -6.69 -3.80 13.92
CA VAL A 450 -8.15 -3.98 13.79
C VAL A 450 -8.51 -5.44 13.53
N PHE A 451 -7.84 -6.08 12.58
CA PHE A 451 -8.08 -7.48 12.24
C PHE A 451 -7.75 -8.42 13.40
N GLU A 452 -6.60 -8.23 14.05
CA GLU A 452 -6.18 -9.05 15.18
C GLU A 452 -7.13 -8.90 16.39
N ALA A 453 -7.63 -7.69 16.68
CA ALA A 453 -8.64 -7.48 17.72
C ALA A 453 -9.90 -8.32 17.46
N SER A 454 -10.45 -8.22 16.25
CA SER A 454 -11.65 -8.96 15.86
C SER A 454 -11.42 -10.47 15.82
N ARG A 455 -10.21 -10.93 15.49
CA ARG A 455 -9.82 -12.35 15.48
C ARG A 455 -9.82 -12.99 16.86
N GLU A 456 -9.72 -12.21 17.93
CA GLU A 456 -9.85 -12.70 19.31
C GLU A 456 -11.29 -13.09 19.68
N ARG A 457 -12.28 -12.70 18.87
CA ARG A 457 -13.71 -12.97 19.09
C ARG A 457 -14.35 -13.81 17.99
N ALA A 458 -13.72 -13.94 16.82
CA ALA A 458 -14.27 -14.68 15.69
C ALA A 458 -13.21 -15.38 14.82
N ASP A 459 -13.57 -16.56 14.29
CA ASP A 459 -12.74 -17.36 13.39
C ASP A 459 -12.65 -16.81 11.96
N ARG A 460 -13.60 -15.97 11.54
CA ARG A 460 -13.55 -15.26 10.27
C ARG A 460 -13.96 -13.82 10.52
N VAL A 461 -13.18 -12.91 9.97
CA VAL A 461 -13.26 -11.48 10.25
C VAL A 461 -13.19 -10.73 8.94
N VAL A 462 -13.91 -9.60 8.89
CA VAL A 462 -13.81 -8.58 7.85
C VAL A 462 -13.48 -7.25 8.52
N ALA A 463 -12.66 -6.43 7.88
CA ALA A 463 -12.42 -5.04 8.28
C ALA A 463 -12.58 -4.19 7.03
N TRP A 464 -13.61 -3.33 6.97
CA TRP A 464 -13.97 -2.63 5.73
C TRP A 464 -13.13 -1.36 5.53
N SER A 465 -11.96 -1.48 4.88
CA SER A 465 -10.88 -0.50 4.95
C SER A 465 -10.74 0.45 3.76
N ARG A 466 -10.28 1.70 4.02
CA ARG A 466 -10.11 2.73 2.97
C ARG A 466 -8.74 2.72 2.32
N SER A 467 -7.72 2.59 3.14
CA SER A 467 -6.31 2.74 2.74
C SER A 467 -5.63 1.40 2.58
N ALA A 468 -4.44 1.35 1.96
CA ALA A 468 -3.74 0.10 1.72
C ALA A 468 -2.22 0.28 1.65
N ALA A 469 -1.52 -0.81 1.96
CA ALA A 469 -0.12 -1.04 1.61
C ALA A 469 0.05 -2.50 1.18
N PRO A 470 1.18 -2.90 0.58
CA PRO A 470 1.43 -4.30 0.28
C PRO A 470 1.30 -5.20 1.52
N GLY A 471 0.61 -6.33 1.35
CA GLY A 471 0.28 -7.25 2.43
C GLY A 471 -1.03 -6.93 3.16
N VAL A 472 -1.67 -5.79 2.88
CA VAL A 472 -2.96 -5.44 3.52
C VAL A 472 -4.05 -6.43 3.16
N GLN A 473 -3.96 -7.08 2.00
CA GLN A 473 -4.95 -8.05 1.55
C GLN A 473 -5.17 -9.20 2.52
N ARG A 474 -4.20 -9.47 3.43
CA ARG A 474 -4.34 -10.42 4.55
C ARG A 474 -5.58 -10.12 5.41
N TYR A 475 -5.96 -8.85 5.48
CA TYR A 475 -7.10 -8.33 6.24
C TYR A 475 -8.20 -7.96 5.23
N PRO A 476 -9.19 -8.82 5.01
CA PRO A 476 -10.14 -8.67 3.91
C PRO A 476 -11.21 -7.61 4.21
N GLY A 477 -11.70 -6.98 3.14
CA GLY A 477 -12.65 -5.87 3.19
C GLY A 477 -12.00 -4.55 2.76
N HIS A 478 -12.21 -4.12 1.53
CA HIS A 478 -11.71 -2.82 1.07
C HIS A 478 -12.86 -2.10 0.36
N TRP A 479 -13.03 -0.79 0.58
CA TRP A 479 -14.08 -0.04 -0.09
C TRP A 479 -13.52 1.11 -0.92
N SER A 480 -14.27 1.52 -1.95
CA SER A 480 -13.87 2.52 -2.96
C SER A 480 -13.47 3.92 -2.45
N GLY A 481 -13.70 4.24 -1.18
CA GLY A 481 -13.71 5.62 -0.71
C GLY A 481 -15.00 6.33 -1.11
N ASP A 482 -14.90 7.62 -1.42
CA ASP A 482 -16.05 8.54 -1.36
C ASP A 482 -16.49 9.06 -2.76
N PRO A 483 -16.96 8.20 -3.69
CA PRO A 483 -17.34 8.63 -5.05
C PRO A 483 -18.60 9.52 -5.04
N GLU A 484 -18.78 10.33 -6.08
CA GLU A 484 -20.01 11.11 -6.25
C GLU A 484 -21.16 10.26 -6.81
N CYS A 485 -22.39 10.64 -6.52
CA CYS A 485 -23.63 10.02 -7.00
C CYS A 485 -23.90 10.30 -8.48
N THR A 486 -23.04 9.80 -9.38
CA THR A 486 -23.17 9.96 -10.83
C THR A 486 -22.75 8.69 -11.58
N PHE A 487 -23.30 8.46 -12.78
CA PHE A 487 -22.88 7.33 -13.64
C PHE A 487 -21.40 7.39 -14.05
N VAL A 488 -20.83 8.59 -14.16
CA VAL A 488 -19.40 8.76 -14.46
C VAL A 488 -18.54 8.23 -13.32
N ASP A 489 -18.88 8.59 -12.08
CA ASP A 489 -18.15 8.11 -10.90
C ASP A 489 -18.38 6.64 -10.62
N LEU A 490 -19.56 6.10 -10.96
CA LEU A 490 -19.78 4.66 -10.95
C LEU A 490 -18.81 3.95 -11.90
N ALA A 491 -18.63 4.46 -13.12
CA ALA A 491 -17.68 3.90 -14.08
C ALA A 491 -16.22 4.05 -13.61
N ASN A 492 -15.87 5.15 -12.94
CA ASN A 492 -14.55 5.36 -12.33
C ASN A 492 -14.29 4.35 -11.20
N THR A 493 -15.30 4.16 -10.34
CA THR A 493 -15.29 3.26 -9.19
C THR A 493 -15.13 1.80 -9.63
N LEU A 494 -15.84 1.39 -10.69
CA LEU A 494 -15.66 0.05 -11.28
C LEU A 494 -14.23 -0.20 -11.76
N ARG A 495 -13.59 0.80 -12.39
CA ARG A 495 -12.18 0.68 -12.80
C ARG A 495 -11.25 0.62 -11.59
N GLY A 496 -11.55 1.36 -10.53
CA GLY A 496 -10.88 1.27 -9.24
C GLY A 496 -10.88 -0.15 -8.68
N GLY A 497 -12.06 -0.79 -8.62
CA GLY A 497 -12.21 -2.16 -8.12
C GLY A 497 -11.46 -3.21 -8.97
N LEU A 498 -11.50 -3.07 -10.30
CA LEU A 498 -10.73 -3.95 -11.20
C LEU A 498 -9.21 -3.79 -11.00
N ALA A 499 -8.71 -2.54 -10.88
CA ALA A 499 -7.30 -2.27 -10.63
C ALA A 499 -6.84 -2.76 -9.24
N ALA A 500 -7.69 -2.58 -8.22
CA ALA A 500 -7.48 -3.09 -6.87
C ALA A 500 -7.37 -4.63 -6.86
N SER A 501 -8.28 -5.32 -7.56
CA SER A 501 -8.28 -6.78 -7.71
C SER A 501 -7.01 -7.27 -8.40
N MET A 502 -6.59 -6.59 -9.47
CA MET A 502 -5.33 -6.84 -10.17
C MET A 502 -4.08 -6.61 -9.30
N SER A 503 -4.24 -5.94 -8.16
CA SER A 503 -3.18 -5.63 -7.21
C SER A 503 -3.24 -6.51 -5.95
N GLY A 504 -4.07 -7.57 -5.95
CA GLY A 504 -4.16 -8.56 -4.87
C GLY A 504 -5.25 -8.30 -3.83
N LEU A 505 -6.06 -7.25 -3.97
CA LEU A 505 -7.20 -7.00 -3.09
C LEU A 505 -8.40 -7.86 -3.52
N ALA A 506 -8.53 -9.05 -2.91
CA ALA A 506 -9.51 -10.05 -3.33
C ALA A 506 -10.98 -9.73 -2.94
N TYR A 507 -11.17 -8.93 -1.89
CA TYR A 507 -12.49 -8.54 -1.39
C TYR A 507 -12.59 -7.02 -1.42
N TRP A 508 -13.41 -6.52 -2.33
CA TRP A 508 -13.59 -5.10 -2.59
C TRP A 508 -15.08 -4.79 -2.79
N GLY A 509 -15.53 -3.66 -2.24
CA GLY A 509 -16.88 -3.15 -2.38
C GLY A 509 -16.90 -1.64 -2.62
N HIS A 510 -18.08 -1.08 -2.82
CA HIS A 510 -18.25 0.35 -2.98
C HIS A 510 -19.59 0.79 -2.38
N ASP A 511 -19.72 2.08 -2.10
CA ASP A 511 -20.99 2.65 -1.66
C ASP A 511 -21.98 2.61 -2.83
N MET A 512 -23.09 1.91 -2.66
CA MET A 512 -24.13 1.81 -3.69
C MET A 512 -24.82 3.17 -3.84
N GLY A 513 -24.93 3.66 -5.08
CA GLY A 513 -25.48 4.98 -5.38
C GLY A 513 -24.46 6.12 -5.31
N GLY A 514 -23.29 5.90 -4.71
CA GLY A 514 -22.29 6.94 -4.43
C GLY A 514 -22.35 7.41 -2.97
N PHE A 515 -21.37 8.22 -2.56
CA PHE A 515 -21.26 8.79 -1.22
C PHE A 515 -21.69 10.25 -1.17
N TRP A 516 -21.29 11.06 -2.16
CA TRP A 516 -21.53 12.49 -2.19
C TRP A 516 -22.59 12.89 -3.22
N GLY A 517 -23.59 13.67 -2.79
CA GLY A 517 -24.71 14.12 -3.62
C GLY A 517 -25.93 13.21 -3.52
N ASP A 518 -26.98 13.54 -4.27
CA ASP A 518 -28.21 12.77 -4.33
C ASP A 518 -28.22 11.92 -5.62
N PRO A 519 -28.46 10.60 -5.54
CA PRO A 519 -28.41 9.68 -6.69
C PRO A 519 -29.58 9.80 -7.68
#